data_AF-A0A1W1VJ31-F1
#
_entry.id   AF-A0A1W1VJ31-F1
#
_cell.length_a   1.000
_cell.length_b   1.000
_cell.length_c   1.000
_cell.angle_alpha   90.00
_cell.angle_beta   90.00
_cell.angle_gamma   90.00
#
_symmetry.space_group_name_H-M   'P 1'
#
loop_
_entity.id
_entity.type
_entity.pdbx_description
1 polymer ?
#
loop_
_entity_poly.entity_id
_entity_poly.type
_entity_poly.pdbx_seq_one_letter_code
_entity_poly.pdbx_strand_id
1 'polypeptide(L)'
;MKGITLRHPWAFAIAYLGKQVENRDWDDRLADLMGIHDLVGETVAIHGGTAPHRPKRKNVLPTNPWREFTTDLGYIRDNILGGELPDAAAQYLARTCPGPLQPEAFILPGIVAVAVVQGVTRASRDRWAAQGQLHILLDQVVTLPKPVQLSGHQGIWTVPEVIADEVTEQARQVLDTRPQQYAELGGAAWLS
;
A
#
# COMPACT_ATOMS: atom_id res chain seq x y z
N MET A 1 -8.06 5.77 -14.86
CA MET A 1 -7.76 5.53 -13.44
C MET A 1 -6.70 6.51 -12.93
N LYS A 2 -6.79 6.95 -11.67
CA LYS A 2 -5.73 7.74 -11.00
C LYS A 2 -4.78 6.82 -10.21
N GLY A 3 -3.54 7.27 -9.99
CA GLY A 3 -2.54 6.55 -9.21
C GLY A 3 -1.98 7.41 -8.08
N ILE A 4 -1.59 6.74 -6.99
CA ILE A 4 -0.85 7.34 -5.87
C ILE A 4 0.46 6.57 -5.65
N THR A 5 1.58 7.30 -5.58
CA THR A 5 2.91 6.72 -5.35
C THR A 5 3.26 6.76 -3.88
N LEU A 6 3.67 5.62 -3.33
CA LEU A 6 4.07 5.43 -1.95
C LEU A 6 5.56 5.05 -1.85
N ARG A 7 6.20 5.50 -0.77
CA ARG A 7 7.53 5.01 -0.39
C ARG A 7 7.42 3.59 0.17
N HIS A 8 8.48 2.80 0.03
CA HIS A 8 8.57 1.51 0.70
C HIS A 8 8.72 1.72 2.21
N PRO A 9 8.13 0.87 3.07
CA PRO A 9 7.37 -0.37 2.76
C PRO A 9 5.86 -0.15 2.53
N TRP A 10 5.38 1.08 2.45
CA TRP A 10 3.95 1.40 2.61
C TRP A 10 3.06 0.85 1.49
N ALA A 11 3.55 0.71 0.26
CA ALA A 11 2.82 0.04 -0.82
C ALA A 11 2.60 -1.47 -0.51
N PHE A 12 3.62 -2.14 0.03
CA PHE A 12 3.49 -3.52 0.51
C PHE A 12 2.51 -3.62 1.68
N ALA A 13 2.52 -2.64 2.58
CA ALA A 13 1.62 -2.62 3.72
C ALA A 13 0.14 -2.53 3.31
N ILE A 14 -0.18 -1.72 2.30
CA ILE A 14 -1.54 -1.69 1.72
C ILE A 14 -1.89 -3.03 1.07
N ALA A 15 -0.99 -3.55 0.24
CA ALA A 15 -1.24 -4.76 -0.54
C ALA A 15 -1.36 -6.04 0.32
N TYR A 16 -0.61 -6.16 1.42
CA TYR A 16 -0.47 -7.45 2.11
C TYR A 16 -0.65 -7.39 3.63
N LEU A 17 -0.52 -6.22 4.25
CA LEU A 17 -0.56 -6.10 5.71
C LEU A 17 -1.88 -5.53 6.26
N GLY A 18 -2.83 -5.22 5.37
CA GLY A 18 -4.14 -4.67 5.77
C GLY A 18 -4.08 -3.19 6.16
N LYS A 19 -3.13 -2.42 5.62
CA LYS A 19 -3.13 -0.96 5.76
C LYS A 19 -4.24 -0.37 4.90
N GLN A 20 -5.17 0.34 5.52
CA GLN A 20 -6.34 0.97 4.88
C GLN A 20 -6.29 2.51 4.95
N VAL A 21 -5.14 3.07 5.30
CA VAL A 21 -4.94 4.52 5.37
C VAL A 21 -3.66 4.87 4.66
N GLU A 22 -3.68 5.80 3.72
CA GLU A 22 -2.48 6.47 3.20
C GLU A 22 -2.30 7.82 3.90
N ASN A 23 -1.10 8.07 4.41
CA ASN A 23 -0.80 9.29 5.14
C ASN A 23 -0.07 10.30 4.23
N ARG A 24 -0.52 11.56 4.21
CA ARG A 24 0.09 12.67 3.46
C ARG A 24 0.35 13.85 4.37
N ASP A 25 1.51 14.48 4.20
CA ASP A 25 1.90 15.72 4.87
C ASP A 25 1.32 16.98 4.19
N TRP A 26 0.30 16.80 3.36
CA TRP A 26 -0.36 17.89 2.65
C TRP A 26 -1.18 18.75 3.62
N ASP A 27 -1.08 20.07 3.46
CA ASP A 27 -2.05 20.99 4.02
C ASP A 27 -3.36 20.96 3.20
N ASP A 28 -4.40 21.64 3.68
CA ASP A 28 -5.72 21.58 3.04
C ASP A 28 -5.67 22.20 1.63
N ARG A 29 -4.86 23.24 1.44
CA ARG A 29 -4.67 23.89 0.13
C ARG A 29 -4.03 22.94 -0.88
N LEU A 30 -3.00 22.21 -0.49
CA LEU A 30 -2.33 21.24 -1.36
C LEU A 30 -3.24 20.05 -1.63
N ALA A 31 -4.02 19.60 -0.64
CA ALA A 31 -5.02 18.55 -0.83
C ALA A 31 -6.06 18.92 -1.90
N ASP A 32 -6.60 20.14 -1.83
CA ASP A 32 -7.52 20.68 -2.82
C ASP A 32 -6.87 20.78 -4.21
N LEU A 33 -5.64 21.29 -4.29
CA LEU A 33 -4.90 21.39 -5.56
C LEU A 33 -4.63 20.01 -6.19
N MET A 34 -4.39 18.99 -5.37
CA MET A 34 -4.21 17.62 -5.85
C MET A 34 -5.53 16.97 -6.28
N GLY A 35 -6.68 17.55 -5.92
CA GLY A 35 -8.01 17.01 -6.25
C GLY A 35 -8.33 15.72 -5.49
N ILE A 36 -7.79 15.52 -4.28
CA ILE A 36 -7.99 14.25 -3.56
C ILE A 36 -9.45 14.04 -3.15
N HIS A 37 -10.18 15.12 -2.89
CA HIS A 37 -11.60 15.08 -2.55
C HIS A 37 -12.47 14.60 -3.71
N ASP A 38 -12.06 14.88 -4.97
CA ASP A 38 -12.76 14.42 -6.17
C ASP A 38 -12.58 12.91 -6.41
N LEU A 39 -11.64 12.27 -5.71
CA LEU A 39 -11.43 10.82 -5.81
C LEU A 39 -12.29 10.02 -4.84
N VAL A 40 -13.05 10.65 -3.95
CA VAL A 40 -13.90 9.89 -3.02
C VAL A 40 -14.94 9.08 -3.80
N GLY A 41 -14.95 7.77 -3.59
CA GLY A 41 -15.74 6.79 -4.33
C GLY A 41 -15.02 6.18 -5.54
N GLU A 42 -13.91 6.77 -5.99
CA GLU A 42 -13.16 6.31 -7.15
C GLU A 42 -12.14 5.23 -6.78
N THR A 43 -11.88 4.34 -7.74
CA THR A 43 -10.79 3.36 -7.65
C THR A 43 -9.47 4.00 -8.08
N VAL A 44 -8.44 3.86 -7.24
CA VAL A 44 -7.08 4.33 -7.50
C VAL A 44 -6.08 3.19 -7.53
N ALA A 45 -5.05 3.34 -8.36
CA ALA A 45 -3.88 2.47 -8.38
C ALA A 45 -2.92 2.81 -7.23
N ILE A 46 -2.49 1.78 -6.50
CA ILE A 46 -1.46 1.87 -5.46
C ILE A 46 -0.11 1.54 -6.10
N HIS A 47 0.78 2.53 -6.15
CA HIS A 47 2.09 2.40 -6.75
C HIS A 47 3.20 2.40 -5.69
N GLY A 48 4.07 1.40 -5.71
CA GLY A 48 5.33 1.39 -4.98
C GLY A 48 6.41 2.13 -5.76
N GLY A 49 6.89 3.21 -5.17
CA GLY A 49 7.89 4.10 -5.77
C GLY A 49 9.29 3.50 -5.89
N THR A 50 10.28 4.36 -6.06
CA THR A 50 11.68 3.96 -6.20
C THR A 50 12.16 3.15 -4.99
N ALA A 51 12.74 1.98 -5.25
CA ALA A 51 13.33 1.13 -4.22
C ALA A 51 14.44 1.88 -3.46
N PRO A 52 14.45 1.87 -2.12
CA PRO A 52 15.54 2.47 -1.35
C PRO A 52 16.85 1.73 -1.60
N HIS A 53 17.94 2.46 -1.85
CA HIS A 53 19.24 1.86 -2.08
C HIS A 53 19.98 1.58 -0.76
N ARG A 54 20.37 0.32 -0.54
CA ARG A 54 21.18 -0.07 0.61
C ARG A 54 22.62 0.46 0.48
N PRO A 55 23.10 1.29 1.43
CA PRO A 55 24.44 1.86 1.35
C PRO A 55 25.55 0.82 1.57
N LYS A 56 26.69 0.99 0.90
CA LYS A 56 27.83 0.04 0.87
C LYS A 56 28.86 0.16 2.03
N ARG A 57 28.65 0.99 3.09
CA ARG A 57 29.62 1.51 4.14
C ARG A 57 30.36 2.79 3.71
N LYS A 58 31.04 3.65 4.51
CA LYS A 58 31.09 4.02 5.96
C LYS A 58 30.51 5.44 6.21
N ASN A 59 30.22 6.21 5.16
CA ASN A 59 29.72 7.59 5.26
C ASN A 59 28.22 7.62 4.95
N VAL A 60 27.46 6.89 5.74
CA VAL A 60 26.00 6.93 5.65
C VAL A 60 25.56 8.20 6.36
N LEU A 61 24.97 9.15 5.61
CA LEU A 61 24.32 10.29 6.24
C LEU A 61 23.35 9.78 7.30
N PRO A 62 23.22 10.48 8.45
CA PRO A 62 22.33 10.06 9.52
C PRO A 62 20.92 9.72 9.02
N THR A 63 20.46 10.46 8.01
CA THR A 63 19.25 10.23 7.22
C THR A 63 19.60 9.67 5.85
N ASN A 64 19.03 8.51 5.50
CA ASN A 64 19.05 7.99 4.15
C ASN A 64 17.82 7.10 3.92
N PRO A 65 17.35 6.96 2.66
CA PRO A 65 16.12 6.23 2.36
C PRO A 65 16.12 4.77 2.85
N TRP A 66 17.28 4.10 2.87
CA TRP A 66 17.37 2.73 3.37
C TRP A 66 17.16 2.65 4.88
N ARG A 67 17.74 3.57 5.65
CA ARG A 67 17.54 3.62 7.11
C ARG A 67 16.08 3.91 7.46
N GLU A 68 15.47 4.89 6.79
CA GLU A 68 14.04 5.19 6.95
C GLU A 68 13.18 3.97 6.65
N PHE A 69 13.40 3.33 5.50
CA PHE A 69 12.72 2.09 5.12
C PHE A 69 12.82 0.99 6.18
N THR A 70 14.03 0.69 6.67
CA THR A 70 14.21 -0.34 7.72
C THR A 70 13.61 0.07 9.07
N THR A 71 13.57 1.37 9.37
CA THR A 71 12.94 1.90 10.59
C THR A 71 11.42 1.74 10.50
N ASP A 72 10.81 2.12 9.37
CA ASP A 72 9.39 1.95 9.11
C ASP A 72 8.99 0.47 9.17
N LEU A 73 9.80 -0.42 8.57
CA LEU A 73 9.54 -1.86 8.62
C LEU A 73 9.59 -2.43 10.04
N GLY A 74 10.58 -2.00 10.85
CA GLY A 74 10.66 -2.36 12.27
C GLY A 74 9.46 -1.85 13.06
N TYR A 75 9.04 -0.60 12.81
CA TYR A 75 7.85 -0.02 13.43
C TYR A 75 6.59 -0.83 13.10
N ILE A 76 6.38 -1.18 11.84
CA ILE A 76 5.25 -2.01 11.40
C ILE A 76 5.26 -3.36 12.12
N ARG A 77 6.40 -4.05 12.13
CA ARG A 77 6.53 -5.36 12.79
C ARG A 77 6.17 -5.28 14.28
N ASP A 78 6.79 -4.36 15.00
CA ASP A 78 6.74 -4.35 16.47
C ASP A 78 5.49 -3.66 17.03
N ASN A 79 4.99 -2.61 16.35
CA ASN A 79 3.94 -1.74 16.88
C ASN A 79 2.59 -1.92 16.18
N ILE A 80 2.58 -2.39 14.93
CA ILE A 80 1.33 -2.56 14.16
C ILE A 80 0.89 -4.01 14.13
N LEU A 81 1.82 -4.93 13.87
CA LEU A 81 1.53 -6.34 13.67
C LEU A 81 1.77 -7.21 14.90
N GLY A 82 2.49 -6.71 15.91
CA GLY A 82 2.83 -7.52 17.10
C GLY A 82 3.77 -8.68 16.80
N GLY A 83 4.55 -8.60 15.71
CA GLY A 83 5.53 -9.61 15.30
C GLY A 83 5.02 -10.66 14.31
N GLU A 84 3.72 -10.76 14.06
CA GLU A 84 3.13 -11.79 13.20
C GLU A 84 2.73 -11.23 11.82
N LEU A 85 2.99 -11.99 10.76
CA LEU A 85 2.58 -11.62 9.41
C LEU A 85 1.17 -12.14 9.11
N PRO A 86 0.29 -11.32 8.51
CA PRO A 86 -0.97 -11.82 7.96
C PRO A 86 -0.73 -12.91 6.90
N ASP A 87 -1.66 -13.87 6.78
CA ASP A 87 -1.55 -15.02 5.87
C ASP A 87 -1.22 -14.61 4.44
N ALA A 88 -1.88 -13.57 3.92
CA ALA A 88 -1.64 -13.08 2.56
C ALA A 88 -0.18 -12.63 2.37
N ALA A 89 0.41 -11.95 3.36
CA ALA A 89 1.80 -11.54 3.33
C ALA A 89 2.74 -12.75 3.45
N ALA A 90 2.45 -13.67 4.38
CA ALA A 90 3.26 -14.87 4.58
C ALA A 90 3.31 -15.75 3.33
N GLN A 91 2.17 -15.97 2.67
CA GLN A 91 2.07 -16.72 1.42
C GLN A 91 2.82 -16.05 0.26
N TYR A 92 2.67 -14.72 0.12
CA TYR A 92 3.41 -13.96 -0.89
C TYR A 92 4.93 -14.07 -0.67
N LEU A 93 5.38 -13.86 0.56
CA LEU A 93 6.80 -13.89 0.90
C LEU A 93 7.39 -15.30 0.78
N ALA A 94 6.66 -16.35 1.18
CA ALA A 94 7.11 -17.73 1.02
C ALA A 94 7.34 -18.11 -0.46
N ARG A 95 6.53 -17.55 -1.37
CA ARG A 95 6.69 -17.76 -2.83
C ARG A 95 7.82 -16.95 -3.45
N THR A 96 8.04 -15.73 -2.97
CA THR A 96 8.96 -14.76 -3.61
C THR A 96 10.32 -14.67 -2.94
N CYS A 97 10.44 -15.16 -1.70
CA CYS A 97 11.66 -15.16 -0.90
C CYS A 97 11.89 -16.56 -0.29
N PRO A 98 12.56 -17.48 -1.01
CA PRO A 98 12.79 -18.85 -0.55
C PRO A 98 13.85 -18.97 0.58
N GLY A 99 14.38 -17.84 1.07
CA GLY A 99 15.41 -17.78 2.10
C GLY A 99 14.96 -17.01 3.34
N PRO A 100 15.89 -16.70 4.26
CA PRO A 100 15.59 -15.88 5.43
C PRO A 100 15.03 -14.52 5.01
N LEU A 101 13.91 -14.10 5.61
CA LEU A 101 13.31 -12.81 5.30
C LEU A 101 14.31 -11.66 5.52
N GLN A 102 14.64 -10.97 4.43
CA GLN A 102 15.42 -9.75 4.44
C GLN A 102 14.51 -8.54 4.20
N PRO A 103 14.89 -7.33 4.65
CA PRO A 103 14.10 -6.12 4.39
C PRO A 103 13.74 -5.95 2.91
N GLU A 104 14.65 -6.29 2.00
CA GLU A 104 14.46 -6.22 0.56
C GLU A 104 13.22 -6.99 0.06
N ALA A 105 12.76 -8.03 0.77
CA ALA A 105 11.56 -8.80 0.41
C ALA A 105 10.25 -7.99 0.52
N PHE A 106 10.27 -6.86 1.24
CA PHE A 106 9.13 -5.97 1.44
C PHE A 106 9.14 -4.78 0.47
N ILE A 107 10.09 -4.73 -0.48
CA ILE A 107 10.15 -3.73 -1.54
C ILE A 107 9.31 -4.22 -2.71
N LEU A 108 8.26 -3.47 -3.05
CA LEU A 108 7.28 -3.87 -4.05
C LEU A 108 7.03 -2.73 -5.07
N PRO A 109 7.90 -2.56 -6.08
CA PRO A 109 7.81 -1.46 -7.02
C PRO A 109 6.76 -1.69 -8.13
N GLY A 110 6.27 -0.60 -8.72
CA GLY A 110 5.22 -0.63 -9.75
C GLY A 110 3.82 -0.49 -9.15
N ILE A 111 2.77 -0.69 -9.94
CA ILE A 111 1.40 -0.76 -9.44
C ILE A 111 1.16 -2.15 -8.85
N VAL A 112 0.78 -2.20 -7.57
CA VAL A 112 0.74 -3.44 -6.78
C VAL A 112 -0.64 -3.82 -6.30
N ALA A 113 -1.54 -2.83 -6.24
CA ALA A 113 -2.91 -3.00 -5.82
C ALA A 113 -3.78 -1.90 -6.43
N VAL A 114 -5.09 -2.09 -6.36
CA VAL A 114 -6.07 -1.02 -6.48
C VAL A 114 -6.84 -0.90 -5.18
N ALA A 115 -7.38 0.29 -4.89
CA ALA A 115 -8.24 0.53 -3.74
C ALA A 115 -9.27 1.61 -4.06
N VAL A 116 -10.43 1.55 -3.41
CA VAL A 116 -11.42 2.62 -3.45
C VAL A 116 -11.04 3.68 -2.43
N VAL A 117 -11.03 4.96 -2.81
CA VAL A 117 -10.88 6.04 -1.84
C VAL A 117 -12.22 6.24 -1.13
N GLN A 118 -12.32 5.81 0.12
CA GLN A 118 -13.54 5.92 0.91
C GLN A 118 -13.78 7.34 1.43
N GLY A 119 -12.70 8.07 1.72
CA GLY A 119 -12.80 9.40 2.32
C GLY A 119 -11.44 10.01 2.61
N VAL A 120 -11.46 11.27 3.02
CA VAL A 120 -10.25 12.05 3.36
C VAL A 120 -10.48 12.76 4.69
N THR A 121 -9.57 12.60 5.66
CA THR A 121 -9.73 13.16 7.01
C THR A 121 -8.40 13.40 7.72
N ARG A 122 -8.36 14.32 8.69
CA ARG A 122 -7.22 14.47 9.63
C ARG A 122 -7.43 13.73 10.96
N ALA A 123 -8.62 13.18 11.18
CA ALA A 123 -9.05 12.64 12.47
C ALA A 123 -9.16 11.11 12.48
N SER A 124 -8.48 10.41 11.57
CA SER A 124 -8.47 8.94 11.57
C SER A 124 -7.87 8.42 12.89
N ARG A 125 -8.54 7.41 13.47
CA ARG A 125 -8.09 6.68 14.65
C ARG A 125 -7.51 5.31 14.31
N ASP A 126 -7.38 5.03 13.02
CA ASP A 126 -6.77 3.79 12.56
C ASP A 126 -5.33 3.68 13.08
N ARG A 127 -4.90 2.47 13.47
CA ARG A 127 -3.53 2.22 13.96
C ARG A 127 -2.44 2.59 12.95
N TRP A 128 -2.78 2.63 11.67
CA TRP A 128 -1.91 3.01 10.56
C TRP A 128 -1.86 4.52 10.30
N ALA A 129 -2.69 5.31 11.00
CA ALA A 129 -2.80 6.76 10.85
C ALA A 129 -1.65 7.49 11.58
N ALA A 130 -0.98 8.41 10.88
CA ALA A 130 0.10 9.21 11.45
C ALA A 130 -0.45 10.53 12.00
N GLN A 131 -0.18 10.81 13.28
CA GLN A 131 -0.70 12.01 13.94
C GLN A 131 -0.34 13.30 13.18
N GLY A 132 -1.34 14.16 12.97
CA GLY A 132 -1.19 15.47 12.31
C GLY A 132 -1.18 15.42 10.79
N GLN A 133 -1.22 14.24 10.18
CA GLN A 133 -1.24 14.09 8.72
C GLN A 133 -2.67 14.05 8.16
N LEU A 134 -2.78 14.29 6.85
CA LEU A 134 -3.99 14.02 6.08
C LEU A 134 -4.06 12.52 5.80
N HIS A 135 -5.20 11.92 6.06
CA HIS A 135 -5.46 10.50 5.87
C HIS A 135 -6.39 10.30 4.69
N ILE A 136 -5.91 9.57 3.68
CA ILE A 136 -6.74 9.04 2.60
C ILE A 136 -7.18 7.65 3.05
N LEU A 137 -8.47 7.49 3.31
CA LEU A 137 -9.07 6.22 3.73
C LEU A 137 -9.27 5.35 2.49
N LEU A 138 -8.76 4.13 2.55
CA LEU A 138 -8.77 3.16 1.46
C LEU A 138 -9.63 1.98 1.86
N ASP A 139 -10.55 1.60 0.99
CA ASP A 139 -11.40 0.44 1.15
C ASP A 139 -11.29 -0.46 -0.09
N GLN A 140 -11.80 -1.69 0.01
CA GLN A 140 -11.86 -2.66 -1.08
C GLN A 140 -10.49 -2.85 -1.78
N VAL A 141 -9.43 -2.97 -0.98
CA VAL A 141 -8.09 -3.19 -1.51
C VAL A 141 -8.04 -4.53 -2.26
N VAL A 142 -7.61 -4.49 -3.52
CA VAL A 142 -7.37 -5.65 -4.36
C VAL A 142 -5.92 -5.66 -4.78
N THR A 143 -5.18 -6.63 -4.24
CA THR A 143 -3.77 -6.83 -4.56
C THR A 143 -3.63 -7.54 -5.90
N LEU A 144 -2.80 -6.97 -6.78
CA LEU A 144 -2.56 -7.53 -8.09
C LEU A 144 -1.69 -8.80 -7.96
N PRO A 145 -1.97 -9.86 -8.73
CA PRO A 145 -1.16 -11.08 -8.72
C PRO A 145 0.26 -10.84 -9.22
N LYS A 146 0.46 -9.84 -10.09
CA LYS A 146 1.77 -9.38 -10.57
C LYS A 146 1.83 -7.86 -10.56
N PRO A 147 2.90 -7.26 -9.99
CA PRO A 147 3.09 -5.82 -10.08
C PRO A 147 3.24 -5.34 -11.53
N VAL A 148 2.50 -4.32 -11.93
CA VAL A 148 2.59 -3.70 -13.26
C VAL A 148 3.68 -2.64 -13.23
N GLN A 149 4.77 -2.84 -13.99
CA GLN A 149 5.95 -1.98 -13.93
C GLN A 149 5.71 -0.66 -14.67
N LEU A 150 5.81 0.44 -13.92
CA LEU A 150 5.67 1.80 -14.43
C LEU A 150 6.41 2.77 -13.49
N SER A 151 6.95 3.85 -14.02
CA SER A 151 7.46 4.96 -13.19
C SER A 151 6.31 5.72 -12.54
N GLY A 152 6.32 5.83 -11.22
CA GLY A 152 5.36 6.62 -10.47
C GLY A 152 5.64 8.12 -10.58
N HIS A 153 4.68 8.93 -10.14
CA HIS A 153 4.81 10.39 -10.03
C HIS A 153 4.46 10.86 -8.62
N GLN A 154 4.98 12.02 -8.22
CA GLN A 154 4.57 12.68 -6.99
C GLN A 154 3.14 13.21 -7.11
N GLY A 155 2.40 13.24 -6.01
CA GLY A 155 1.00 13.65 -6.00
C GLY A 155 0.05 12.58 -6.56
N ILE A 156 -1.12 13.04 -6.98
CA ILE A 156 -2.10 12.24 -7.72
C ILE A 156 -1.79 12.37 -9.20
N TRP A 157 -1.70 11.24 -9.91
CA TRP A 157 -1.36 11.24 -11.33
C TRP A 157 -2.30 10.34 -12.14
N THR A 158 -2.38 10.58 -13.44
CA THR A 158 -3.19 9.77 -14.35
C THR A 158 -2.37 8.58 -14.84
N VAL A 159 -2.87 7.37 -14.61
CA VAL A 159 -2.26 6.13 -15.12
C VAL A 159 -2.50 6.07 -16.64
N PRO A 160 -1.48 5.82 -17.48
CA PRO A 160 -1.67 5.64 -18.92
C PRO A 160 -2.72 4.57 -19.21
N GLU A 161 -3.59 4.81 -20.20
CA GLU A 161 -4.78 3.98 -20.47
C GLU A 161 -4.46 2.50 -20.62
N VAL A 162 -3.46 2.15 -21.45
CA VAL A 162 -3.01 0.76 -21.63
C VAL A 162 -2.59 0.09 -20.31
N ILE A 163 -1.98 0.84 -19.40
CA ILE A 163 -1.57 0.34 -18.08
C ILE A 163 -2.79 0.24 -17.16
N ALA A 164 -3.72 1.19 -17.22
CA ALA A 164 -4.96 1.15 -16.45
C ALA A 164 -5.83 -0.05 -16.85
N ASP A 165 -5.86 -0.40 -18.13
CA ASP A 165 -6.58 -1.57 -18.64
C ASP A 165 -5.98 -2.87 -18.09
N GLU A 166 -4.65 -3.01 -18.14
CA GLU A 166 -3.95 -4.16 -17.57
C GLU A 166 -4.21 -4.30 -16.06
N VAL A 167 -4.11 -3.19 -15.32
CA VAL A 167 -4.37 -3.15 -13.87
C VAL A 167 -5.81 -3.55 -13.55
N THR A 168 -6.77 -3.02 -14.30
CA THR A 168 -8.20 -3.30 -14.12
C THR A 168 -8.50 -4.77 -14.42
N GLU A 169 -7.94 -5.32 -15.49
CA GLU A 169 -8.12 -6.73 -15.85
C GLU A 169 -7.53 -7.67 -14.79
N GLN A 170 -6.32 -7.38 -14.31
CA GLN A 170 -5.73 -8.16 -13.21
C GLN A 170 -6.58 -8.10 -11.93
N ALA A 171 -7.07 -6.91 -11.55
CA ALA A 171 -7.92 -6.76 -10.37
C ALA A 171 -9.26 -7.51 -10.52
N ARG A 172 -9.88 -7.45 -11.70
CA ARG A 172 -11.11 -8.17 -12.02
C ARG A 172 -10.92 -9.69 -11.90
N GLN A 173 -9.84 -10.23 -12.45
CA GLN A 173 -9.52 -11.66 -12.33
C GLN A 173 -9.39 -12.12 -10.86
N VAL A 174 -8.82 -11.28 -9.99
CA VAL A 174 -8.75 -11.57 -8.55
C VAL A 174 -10.14 -11.59 -7.92
N LEU A 175 -10.99 -10.60 -8.25
CA LEU A 175 -12.35 -10.54 -7.70
C LEU A 175 -13.22 -11.72 -8.19
N ASP A 176 -13.11 -12.10 -9.46
CA ASP A 176 -13.85 -13.21 -10.05
C ASP A 176 -13.45 -14.58 -9.47
N THR A 177 -12.23 -14.70 -8.94
CA THR A 177 -11.69 -15.95 -8.36
C THR A 177 -11.83 -16.02 -6.84
N ARG A 178 -12.30 -14.95 -6.17
CA ARG A 178 -12.62 -15.01 -4.74
C ARG A 178 -13.84 -15.92 -4.55
N PRO A 179 -13.77 -16.95 -3.68
CA PRO A 179 -14.93 -17.75 -3.36
C PRO A 179 -16.06 -16.84 -2.84
N GLN A 180 -17.28 -16.96 -3.39
CA GLN A 180 -18.48 -16.22 -2.93
C GLN A 180 -18.73 -16.36 -1.41
N GLN A 181 -18.17 -17.40 -0.77
CA GLN A 181 -18.36 -17.73 0.65
C GLN A 181 -17.89 -16.67 1.66
N TYR A 182 -17.02 -15.72 1.30
CA TYR A 182 -16.61 -14.65 2.23
C TYR A 182 -17.57 -13.46 2.26
N ALA A 183 -18.56 -13.40 1.36
CA ALA A 183 -19.55 -12.32 1.35
C ALA A 183 -20.63 -12.48 2.45
N GLU A 184 -20.78 -13.67 3.03
CA GLU A 184 -21.85 -13.98 4.01
C GLU A 184 -21.35 -14.22 5.44
N LEU A 185 -20.03 -14.30 5.67
CA LEU A 185 -19.49 -14.60 6.99
C LEU A 185 -19.15 -13.30 7.73
N GLY A 186 -20.18 -12.67 8.28
CA GLY A 186 -20.02 -11.63 9.30
C GLY A 186 -19.25 -12.15 10.52
N GLY A 187 -18.61 -11.24 11.27
CA GLY A 187 -17.68 -11.55 12.37
C GLY A 187 -18.20 -12.42 13.53
N ALA A 188 -19.45 -12.87 13.49
CA ALA A 188 -20.02 -13.84 14.43
C ALA A 188 -19.66 -15.31 14.11
N ALA A 189 -19.20 -15.62 12.89
CA ALA A 189 -19.01 -17.02 12.46
C ALA A 189 -17.68 -17.67 12.91
N TRP A 190 -16.82 -16.94 13.63
CA TRP A 190 -15.51 -17.44 14.09
C TRP A 190 -15.48 -17.94 15.53
N LEU A 191 -16.61 -17.92 16.26
CA LEU A 191 -16.69 -18.29 17.68
C LEU A 191 -17.64 -19.48 17.96
N SER A 192 -17.72 -20.44 17.05
CA SER A 192 -18.36 -21.75 17.31
C SER A 192 -17.33 -22.87 17.28
#